data_AF-A0A392V5V6-F1
#
_entry.id   AF-A0A392V5V6-F1
#
_cell.length_a   1.000
_cell.length_b   1.000
_cell.length_c   1.000
_cell.angle_alpha   90.00
_cell.angle_beta   90.00
_cell.angle_gamma   90.00
#
_symmetry.space_group_name_H-M   'P 1'
#
loop_
_entity.id
_entity.type
_entity.pdbx_description
1 polymer ?
#
loop_
_entity_poly.entity_id
_entity_poly.type
_entity_poly.pdbx_seq_one_letter_code
_entity_poly.pdbx_strand_id
1 'polypeptide(L)' 'MAEQGSFIPQSIPKFDGFYDHWAELMENLLRSKEYWSLIEHGIVVAPANATQDQT' A
#
# COMPACT_ATOMS: atom_id res chain seq x y z
N MET A 1 -3.06 -22.65 38.96
CA MET A 1 -2.06 -21.85 38.23
C MET A 1 -2.52 -21.73 36.79
N ALA A 2 -2.80 -20.52 36.28
CA ALA A 2 -3.12 -20.30 34.88
C ALA A 2 -1.82 -20.35 34.07
N GLU A 3 -1.76 -21.24 33.07
CA GLU A 3 -0.60 -21.44 32.22
C GLU A 3 -0.42 -20.25 31.28
N GLN A 4 0.50 -19.38 31.65
CA GLN A 4 1.05 -18.35 30.77
C GLN A 4 1.98 -19.03 29.77
N GLY A 5 1.70 -18.88 28.47
CA GLY A 5 2.76 -18.93 27.47
C GLY A 5 2.64 -20.04 26.44
N SER A 6 2.03 -19.70 25.31
CA SER A 6 2.79 -19.64 24.06
C SER A 6 2.00 -18.77 23.09
N PHE A 7 2.22 -17.45 23.15
CA PHE A 7 1.75 -16.56 22.11
C PHE A 7 2.65 -16.81 20.90
N ILE A 8 2.27 -17.78 20.07
CA ILE A 8 2.91 -18.04 18.78
C ILE A 8 2.77 -16.74 17.98
N PRO A 9 3.87 -16.01 17.69
CA PRO A 9 3.76 -14.86 16.81
C PRO A 9 3.25 -15.39 15.48
N GLN A 10 2.05 -14.94 15.07
CA GLN A 10 1.55 -15.19 13.73
C GLN A 10 2.62 -14.66 12.78
N SER A 11 3.42 -15.56 12.23
CA SER A 11 4.43 -15.22 11.25
C SER A 11 3.66 -14.82 10.02
N ILE A 12 3.45 -13.51 9.85
CA ILE A 12 2.94 -12.96 8.61
C ILE A 12 3.94 -13.40 7.55
N PRO A 13 3.56 -14.24 6.57
CA PRO A 13 4.47 -14.67 5.54
C PRO A 13 4.92 -13.41 4.79
N LYS A 14 6.15 -12.98 5.07
CA LYS A 14 6.76 -11.88 4.35
C LYS A 14 7.12 -12.41 2.98
N PHE A 15 6.37 -11.99 1.97
CA PHE A 15 6.70 -12.24 0.59
C PHE A 15 7.98 -11.44 0.28
N ASP A 16 9.14 -12.09 0.36
CA ASP A 16 10.46 -11.46 0.19
C ASP A 16 11.01 -11.62 -1.24
N GLY A 17 10.20 -12.14 -2.16
CA GLY A 17 10.60 -12.44 -3.53
C GLY A 17 9.91 -11.54 -4.55
N PHE A 18 10.59 -11.28 -5.67
CA PHE A 18 10.02 -10.65 -6.88
C PHE A 18 9.47 -9.22 -6.71
N TYR A 19 9.93 -8.46 -5.72
CA TYR A 19 9.63 -7.02 -5.64
C TYR A 19 10.08 -6.25 -6.88
N ASP A 20 11.22 -6.66 -7.47
CA ASP A 20 11.76 -6.07 -8.69
C ASP A 20 10.77 -6.23 -9.86
N HIS A 21 10.31 -7.47 -10.09
CA HIS A 21 9.32 -7.78 -11.11
C HIS A 21 7.94 -7.16 -10.82
N TRP A 22 7.56 -7.03 -9.55
CA TRP A 22 6.32 -6.37 -9.16
C TRP A 22 6.39 -4.85 -9.36
N ALA A 23 7.56 -4.24 -9.13
CA ALA A 23 7.79 -2.82 -9.38
C ALA A 23 7.65 -2.49 -10.86
N GLU A 24 8.20 -3.31 -11.75
CA GLU A 24 8.07 -3.13 -13.21
C GLU A 24 6.60 -3.22 -13.66
N LEU A 25 5.83 -4.17 -13.10
CA LEU A 25 4.42 -4.32 -13.43
C LEU A 25 3.58 -3.13 -12.92
N MET A 26 3.83 -2.69 -11.68
CA MET A 26 3.14 -1.56 -11.07
C MET A 26 3.50 -0.23 -11.77
N GLU A 27 4.75 -0.07 -12.20
CA GLU A 27 5.17 1.09 -12.99
C GLU A 27 4.39 1.17 -14.31
N ASN A 28 4.35 0.08 -15.09
CA ASN A 28 3.60 0.05 -16.35
C ASN A 28 2.09 0.29 -16.15
N LEU A 29 1.51 -0.25 -15.08
CA LEU A 29 0.11 -0.04 -14.72
C LEU A 29 -0.18 1.42 -14.40
N LEU A 30 0.66 2.05 -13.57
CA LEU A 30 0.51 3.46 -13.17
C LEU A 30 0.72 4.43 -14.34
N ARG A 31 1.67 4.12 -15.23
CA ARG A 31 1.92 4.88 -16.47
C ARG A 31 0.76 4.73 -17.46
N SER A 32 0.21 3.52 -17.62
CA SER A 32 -0.93 3.26 -18.52
C SER A 32 -2.24 3.90 -18.05
N LYS A 33 -2.38 4.14 -16.74
CA LYS A 33 -3.56 4.80 -16.16
C LYS A 33 -3.40 6.31 -15.95
N GLU A 34 -2.30 6.90 -16.44
CA GLU A 34 -1.93 8.31 -16.23
C GLU A 34 -1.83 8.72 -14.74
N TYR A 35 -1.77 7.75 -13.83
CA TYR A 35 -1.66 7.96 -12.39
C TYR A 35 -0.25 8.28 -11.93
N TRP A 36 0.74 8.21 -12.83
CA TRP A 36 2.13 8.54 -12.52
C TRP A 36 2.29 9.94 -11.89
N SER A 37 1.49 10.91 -12.34
CA SER A 37 1.46 12.26 -11.76
C SER A 37 1.11 12.26 -10.26
N LEU A 38 0.25 11.35 -9.80
CA LEU A 38 -0.16 11.22 -8.39
C LEU A 38 0.94 10.62 -7.52
N ILE A 39 1.86 9.85 -8.11
CA ILE A 39 3.01 9.29 -7.42
C ILE A 39 4.12 10.34 -7.29
N GLU A 40 4.37 11.12 -8.35
CA GLU A 40 5.37 12.21 -8.32
C GLU A 40 4.94 13.40 -7.46
N HIS A 41 3.72 13.89 -7.63
CA HIS A 41 3.23 15.07 -6.90
C HIS A 41 2.64 14.70 -5.52
N GLY A 42 2.42 13.41 -5.27
CA GLY A 42 1.77 12.90 -4.08
C GLY A 42 0.24 13.02 -4.14
N ILE A 43 -0.45 12.07 -3.53
CA ILE A 43 -1.90 12.18 -3.30
C ILE A 43 -2.09 13.15 -2.13
N VAL A 44 -2.66 14.32 -2.40
CA VAL A 44 -3.15 15.20 -1.34
C VAL A 44 -4.29 14.46 -0.65
N VAL A 45 -4.00 13.86 0.50
CA VAL A 45 -5.02 13.22 1.34
C VAL A 45 -6.02 14.31 1.69
N ALA A 46 -7.25 14.15 1.21
CA ALA A 46 -8.29 15.10 1.49
C ALA A 46 -8.48 15.19 3.02
N PRO A 47 -8.63 16.40 3.59
CA PRO A 47 -8.88 16.54 5.02
C PRO A 47 -10.14 15.76 5.39
N ALA A 48 -10.22 15.27 6.64
CA ALA A 48 -11.25 14.34 7.12
C ALA A 48 -12.73 14.78 6.93
N ASN A 49 -12.96 15.99 6.41
CA ASN A 49 -14.28 16.56 6.09
C ASN A 49 -14.42 16.91 4.59
N ALA A 50 -13.74 16.20 3.68
CA ALA A 50 -13.91 16.40 2.24
C ALA A 50 -15.35 16.02 1.83
N THR A 51 -16.21 17.03 1.78
CA THR A 51 -17.54 16.91 1.17
C THR A 51 -17.31 16.80 -0.34
N GLN A 52 -18.15 16.02 -1.01
CA GLN A 52 -17.97 15.46 -2.36
C GLN A 52 -17.83 16.46 -3.53
N ASP A 53 -17.53 17.73 -3.27
CA ASP A 53 -17.42 18.82 -4.24
C ASP A 53 -16.06 19.52 -4.14
N GLN A 54 -15.07 18.95 -4.82
CA GLN A 54 -13.89 19.67 -5.27
C GLN A 54 -13.68 19.23 -6.72
N THR A 55 -14.01 20.17 -7.60
CA THR A 55 -14.17 20.11 -9.06
C THR A 55 -12.99 19.51 -9.83
#